data_AF-A0A0M2KC11-F1
#
_entry.id   AF-A0A0M2KC11-F1
#
_cell.length_a   1.000
_cell.length_b   1.000
_cell.length_c   1.000
_cell.angle_alpha   90.00
_cell.angle_beta   90.00
_cell.angle_gamma   90.00
#
_symmetry.space_group_name_H-M   'P 1'
#
loop_
_entity.id
_entity.type
_entity.pdbx_description
1 polymer ?
#
loop_
_entity_poly.entity_id
_entity_poly.type
_entity_poly.pdbx_seq_one_letter_code
_entity_poly.pdbx_strand_id
1 'polypeptide(L)'
;MKQQMDFKALSQNGSQGTTSDVLFVCVDSPTTELWEAAYSRFDAVRQLNNELAVMSNEKLNNSALAVVNNILLSDAMGMFNLLGERLSKYEEERK
;
A
#
# COMPACT_ATOMS: atom_id res chain seq x y z
N MET A 1 -23.78 -15.04 -15.40
CA MET A 1 -22.32 -15.21 -15.50
C MET A 1 -21.69 -14.58 -14.27
N LYS A 2 -20.77 -15.24 -13.56
CA LYS A 2 -19.96 -14.58 -12.52
C LYS A 2 -18.85 -13.82 -13.24
N GLN A 3 -18.75 -12.52 -12.99
CA GLN A 3 -17.65 -11.71 -13.48
C GLN A 3 -16.38 -12.19 -12.77
N GLN A 4 -15.39 -12.63 -13.54
CA GLN A 4 -14.08 -13.00 -13.00
C GLN A 4 -13.33 -11.71 -12.70
N MET A 5 -13.02 -11.48 -11.42
CA MET A 5 -12.21 -10.34 -11.00
C MET A 5 -10.73 -10.66 -11.18
N ASP A 6 -9.98 -9.70 -11.71
CA ASP A 6 -8.55 -9.80 -11.89
C ASP A 6 -7.79 -9.28 -10.65
N PHE A 7 -6.81 -10.05 -10.21
CA PHE A 7 -6.00 -9.75 -9.02
C PHE A 7 -4.53 -9.68 -9.42
N LYS A 8 -3.91 -8.53 -9.14
CA LYS A 8 -2.50 -8.29 -9.43
C LYS A 8 -1.71 -8.32 -8.13
N ALA A 9 -0.60 -9.05 -8.14
CA ALA A 9 0.43 -8.92 -7.13
C ALA A 9 1.03 -7.52 -7.20
N LEU A 10 1.03 -6.79 -6.08
CA LEU A 10 1.81 -5.57 -5.96
C LEU A 10 3.29 -5.95 -5.81
N SER A 11 3.95 -6.30 -6.92
CA SER A 11 5.36 -6.69 -6.89
C SER A 11 6.21 -5.50 -6.47
N GLN A 12 6.82 -5.61 -5.29
CA GLN A 12 7.66 -4.58 -4.71
C GLN A 12 9.04 -4.54 -5.36
N ASN A 13 9.13 -4.14 -6.63
CA ASN A 13 10.42 -3.75 -7.20
C ASN A 13 10.73 -2.32 -6.74
N GLY A 14 11.05 -2.13 -5.45
CA GLY A 14 11.64 -0.87 -4.99
C GLY A 14 11.36 -0.39 -3.56
N SER A 15 10.50 -1.02 -2.77
CA SER A 15 10.23 -0.53 -1.41
C SER A 15 11.07 -1.27 -0.36
N GLN A 16 12.22 -0.71 -0.03
CA GLN A 16 12.94 -0.91 1.24
C GLN A 16 13.27 -2.35 1.71
N GLY A 17 13.55 -3.29 0.81
CA GLY A 17 14.31 -4.51 1.16
C GLY A 17 13.68 -5.45 2.20
N THR A 18 12.39 -5.29 2.51
CA THR A 18 11.61 -6.17 3.39
C THR A 18 10.20 -6.19 2.77
N THR A 19 9.60 -7.28 2.31
CA THR A 19 9.58 -8.68 2.77
C THR A 19 9.03 -9.57 1.64
N SER A 20 9.04 -10.88 1.84
CA SER A 20 8.43 -11.92 1.00
C SER A 20 6.89 -11.85 0.87
N ASP A 21 6.24 -10.92 1.55
CA ASP A 21 4.78 -10.87 1.66
C ASP A 21 4.20 -10.03 0.52
N VAL A 22 3.82 -10.74 -0.54
CA VAL A 22 3.16 -10.16 -1.72
C VAL A 22 1.67 -10.04 -1.45
N LEU A 23 1.16 -8.81 -1.36
CA LEU A 23 -0.27 -8.56 -1.29
C LEU A 23 -0.88 -8.41 -2.69
N PHE A 24 -2.07 -8.97 -2.84
CA PHE A 24 -2.84 -8.98 -4.07
C PHE A 24 -3.93 -7.91 -4.00
N VAL A 25 -4.04 -7.12 -5.06
CA VAL A 25 -5.09 -6.11 -5.21
C VAL A 25 -5.99 -6.47 -6.38
N CYS A 26 -7.31 -6.33 -6.19
CA CYS A 26 -8.26 -6.43 -7.27
C CYS A 26 -8.08 -5.22 -8.21
N VAL A 27 -7.58 -5.46 -9.42
CA VAL A 27 -7.34 -4.38 -10.39
C VAL A 27 -8.62 -3.87 -11.03
N ASP A 28 -9.74 -4.55 -10.82
CA ASP A 28 -11.07 -4.12 -11.27
C ASP A 28 -11.79 -3.26 -10.23
N SER A 29 -11.24 -3.11 -9.02
CA SER A 29 -11.85 -2.28 -7.97
C SER A 29 -11.97 -0.82 -8.44
N PRO A 30 -13.08 -0.12 -8.13
CA PRO A 30 -13.22 1.31 -8.40
C PRO A 30 -12.03 2.14 -7.89
N THR A 31 -11.67 3.18 -8.64
CA THR A 31 -10.54 4.08 -8.30
C THR A 31 -10.72 4.72 -6.92
N THR A 32 -11.96 5.03 -6.52
CA THR A 32 -12.28 5.57 -5.20
C THR A 32 -11.99 4.56 -4.08
N GLU A 33 -12.35 3.28 -4.26
CA GLU A 33 -12.08 2.23 -3.28
C GLU A 33 -10.58 1.97 -3.14
N LEU A 34 -9.85 1.95 -4.25
CA LEU A 34 -8.39 1.84 -4.22
C LEU A 34 -7.73 3.03 -3.51
N TRP A 35 -8.24 4.25 -3.72
CA TRP A 35 -7.76 5.44 -3.03
C TRP A 35 -8.01 5.37 -1.53
N GLU A 36 -9.23 5.04 -1.10
CA GLU A 36 -9.57 4.89 0.31
C GLU A 36 -8.73 3.82 1.00
N ALA A 37 -8.52 2.68 0.32
CA ALA A 37 -7.70 1.59 0.81
C ALA A 37 -6.21 1.97 0.93
N ALA A 38 -5.67 2.72 -0.03
CA ALA A 38 -4.30 3.21 -0.02
C ALA A 38 -4.09 4.25 1.09
N TYR A 39 -5.00 5.23 1.17
CA TYR A 39 -4.95 6.29 2.16
C TYR A 39 -5.08 5.75 3.58
N SER A 40 -5.99 4.82 3.83
CA SER A 40 -6.16 4.20 5.15
C SER A 40 -4.89 3.50 5.63
N ARG A 41 -4.19 2.77 4.76
CA ARG A 41 -2.91 2.12 5.11
C ARG A 41 -1.79 3.13 5.34
N PHE A 42 -1.72 4.18 4.53
CA PHE A 42 -0.76 5.26 4.72
C PHE A 42 -0.98 6.01 6.04
N ASP A 43 -2.25 6.27 6.40
CA ASP A 43 -2.57 6.90 7.68
C ASP A 43 -2.27 5.97 8.86
N ALA A 44 -2.49 4.66 8.73
CA ALA A 44 -2.08 3.68 9.74
C ALA A 44 -0.56 3.68 9.96
N VAL A 45 0.26 3.79 8.90
CA VAL A 45 1.72 3.97 9.01
C VAL A 45 2.06 5.24 9.79
N ARG A 46 1.39 6.35 9.49
CA ARG A 46 1.60 7.62 10.19
C ARG A 46 1.25 7.51 11.67
N GLN A 47 0.12 6.90 12.02
CA GLN A 47 -0.30 6.69 13.41
C GLN A 47 0.69 5.80 14.16
N LEU A 48 1.10 4.68 13.56
CA LEU A 48 2.09 3.77 14.15
C LEU A 48 3.43 4.47 14.39
N ASN A 49 3.90 5.28 13.43
CA ASN A 49 5.13 6.05 13.58
C ASN A 49 5.04 7.09 14.71
N ASN A 50 3.88 7.73 14.88
CA ASN A 50 3.67 8.66 15.99
C ASN A 50 3.73 7.94 17.34
N GLU A 51 3.09 6.78 17.48
CA GLU A 51 3.13 5.97 18.69
C GLU A 51 4.56 5.50 19.00
N LEU A 52 5.28 5.00 17.99
CA LEU A 52 6.68 4.59 18.12
C LEU A 52 7.60 5.75 18.55
N ALA A 53 7.37 6.95 18.04
CA ALA A 53 8.15 8.13 18.43
C ALA A 53 7.95 8.46 19.92
N VAL A 54 6.72 8.33 20.43
CA VAL A 54 6.39 8.53 21.85
C VAL A 54 7.03 7.44 22.73
N MET A 55 7.02 6.19 22.26
CA MET A 55 7.56 5.03 22.99
C MET A 55 9.10 4.92 22.96
N SER A 56 9.79 5.70 22.13
CA SER A 56 11.25 5.59 21.90
C SER A 56 12.13 5.84 23.15
N ASN A 57 11.56 6.31 24.26
CA ASN A 57 12.22 6.42 25.56
C ASN A 57 12.31 5.08 26.33
N GLU A 58 11.57 4.05 25.92
CA GLU A 58 11.62 2.72 26.52
C GLU A 58 12.43 1.75 25.65
N LYS A 59 13.20 0.83 26.25
CA LYS A 59 13.97 -0.22 25.55
C LYS A 59 13.04 -1.28 24.93
N LEU A 60 12.18 -0.86 24.00
CA LEU A 60 11.29 -1.75 23.28
C LEU A 60 11.97 -2.28 22.01
N ASN A 61 11.85 -3.59 21.80
CA ASN A 61 12.29 -4.23 20.58
C ASN A 61 11.25 -3.97 19.47
N ASN A 62 11.52 -2.94 18.66
CA ASN A 62 10.60 -2.46 17.62
C ASN A 62 10.64 -3.28 16.30
N SER A 63 11.31 -4.44 16.28
CA SER A 63 11.49 -5.24 15.05
C SER A 63 10.17 -5.68 14.41
N ALA A 64 9.20 -6.16 15.20
CA ALA A 64 7.89 -6.55 14.68
C ALA A 64 7.09 -5.35 14.15
N LEU A 65 7.18 -4.20 14.82
CA LEU A 65 6.48 -2.97 14.41
C LEU A 65 7.08 -2.38 13.13
N ALA A 66 8.41 -2.51 12.94
CA ALA A 66 9.06 -2.14 11.70
C ALA A 66 8.58 -2.99 10.51
N VAL A 67 8.39 -4.30 10.70
CA VAL A 67 7.84 -5.19 9.65
C VAL A 67 6.42 -4.77 9.26
N VAL A 68 5.56 -4.51 10.24
CA VAL A 68 4.17 -4.06 9.99
C VAL A 68 4.17 -2.72 9.24
N ASN A 69 5.02 -1.78 9.63
CA ASN A 69 5.16 -0.50 8.97
C ASN A 69 5.54 -0.65 7.49
N ASN A 70 6.51 -1.51 7.20
CA ASN A 70 6.99 -1.75 5.85
C ASN A 70 5.92 -2.42 4.96
N ILE A 71 5.15 -3.36 5.50
CA ILE A 71 4.03 -3.99 4.80
C ILE A 71 2.97 -2.94 4.44
N LEU A 72 2.51 -2.17 5.44
CA LEU A 72 1.46 -1.16 5.23
C LEU A 72 1.89 -0.06 4.26
N LEU A 73 3.13 0.41 4.37
CA LEU A 73 3.66 1.44 3.49
C LEU A 73 3.77 0.92 2.06
N SER A 74 4.32 -0.29 1.88
CA SER A 74 4.49 -0.82 0.54
C SER A 74 3.16 -1.13 -0.15
N ASP A 75 2.15 -1.56 0.60
CA ASP A 75 0.79 -1.71 0.09
C ASP A 75 0.20 -0.39 -0.41
N ALA A 76 0.29 0.64 0.42
CA ALA A 76 -0.21 1.97 0.08
C ALA A 76 0.45 2.47 -1.21
N MET A 77 1.79 2.32 -1.30
CA MET A 77 2.56 2.71 -2.49
C MET A 77 2.17 1.90 -3.73
N GLY A 78 1.95 0.59 -3.59
CA GLY A 78 1.53 -0.25 -4.72
C GLY A 78 0.15 0.15 -5.25
N MET A 79 -0.80 0.49 -4.38
CA MET A 79 -2.10 1.01 -4.79
C MET A 79 -2.03 2.41 -5.39
N PHE A 80 -1.20 3.31 -4.85
CA PHE A 80 -0.96 4.63 -5.45
C PHE A 80 -0.35 4.52 -6.85
N ASN A 81 0.58 3.60 -7.06
CA ASN A 81 1.13 3.34 -8.39
C ASN A 81 0.04 2.86 -9.36
N LEU A 82 -0.83 1.94 -8.95
CA LEU A 82 -1.96 1.48 -9.77
C LEU A 82 -2.93 2.63 -10.11
N LEU A 83 -3.20 3.53 -9.16
CA LEU A 83 -4.00 4.74 -9.39
C LEU A 83 -3.32 5.68 -10.40
N GLY A 84 -2.00 5.85 -10.30
CA GLY A 84 -1.20 6.60 -11.26
C GLY A 84 -1.26 6.00 -12.67
N GLU A 85 -1.09 4.68 -12.80
CA GLU A 85 -1.22 3.96 -14.08
C GLU A 85 -2.60 4.20 -14.72
N ARG A 86 -3.67 4.19 -13.92
CA ARG A 86 -5.04 4.48 -14.42
C ARG A 86 -5.19 5.91 -14.88
N LEU A 87 -4.65 6.87 -14.13
CA LEU A 87 -4.71 8.28 -14.49
C LEU A 87 -3.98 8.53 -15.82
N SER A 88 -2.77 7.99 -15.98
CA SER A 88 -2.00 8.14 -17.23
C SER A 88 -2.74 7.57 -18.44
N LYS A 89 -3.37 6.38 -18.32
CA LYS A 89 -4.20 5.81 -19.39
C LYS A 89 -5.38 6.69 -19.76
N TYR A 90 -6.08 7.23 -18.76
CA TYR A 90 -7.20 8.15 -18.98
C TYR A 90 -6.75 9.43 -19.70
N GLU A 91 -5.57 9.95 -19.39
CA GLU A 91 -5.00 11.12 -20.08
C GLU A 91 -4.58 10.82 -21.53
N GLU A 92 -4.10 9.61 -21.82
CA GLU A 92 -3.79 9.16 -23.18
C GLU A 92 -5.05 9.02 -24.04
N GLU A 93 -6.13 8.44 -23.50
CA GLU A 93 -7.41 8.26 -24.19
C GLU A 93 -8.13 9.59 -24.52
N ARG A 94 -7.73 10.69 -23.87
CA ARG A 94 -8.29 12.03 -24.08
C ARG A 94 -7.56 12.86 -25.14
N LYS A 95 -6.42 12.38 -25.64
CA LYS A 95 -5.63 13.04 -26.70
C LYS A 95 -6.08 12.58 -28.09
#